data_AF-A0A955IL06-F1
#
_entry.id   AF-A0A955IL06-F1
#
_cell.length_a   1.000
_cell.length_b   1.000
_cell.length_c   1.000
_cell.angle_alpha   90.00
_cell.angle_beta   90.00
_cell.angle_gamma   90.00
#
_symmetry.space_group_name_H-M   'P 1'
#
loop_
_entity.id
_entity.type
_entity.pdbx_description
1 polymer ?
#
loop_
_entity_poly.entity_id
_entity_poly.type
_entity_poly.pdbx_seq_one_letter_code
_entity_poly.pdbx_strand_id
1 'polypeptide(L)'
;MDDRSLARRRRRPLVGLGALLVAVGVGLLAPGCGPQAAHDPMTTVNTLELSPRRYEAAMTALDAEPRNPEYLRALRRFISDPGYTLATREAAFLRLERHDPAGLHEQITLALPRLTAIQWRRRLCELIAERKWTDLAPTLVRAWAEPMGAFPDEKDRPEYQALATMYGDAEVDALVFDLFVTASDLYQHNLRLRCWELLHRLGFRDRLVELVRNTDPGRDALLIDLRQGAIDLGIVPWNRQEILWLRVLRQPAYAGFWAEAIAASQRLTGVRALDLELRDLPVIVAAARHQPELLGLSTADLYTRAESYVRSGRRHLNSRSYDGLGGEWAQRLFEQRDRLTWGDLAAILMASQAMAVPEIVGHLFDYADRDLADRSTEYGGLVQLDPQGRFEVVEFVPTQRRGDFTFIASVDMIERGYTSLFHFHFHAQDHDSARYAGPGFGDSQYADVQRTNCLVFTFIDSATLNVDYYRHDRVIVDLGEIKRP
;
A
#
# COMPACT_ATOMS: atom_id res chain seq x y z
N MET A 1 29.34 48.47 -10.02
CA MET A 1 29.03 49.86 -9.62
C MET A 1 28.72 49.78 -8.14
N ASP A 2 29.76 49.79 -7.32
CA ASP A 2 30.34 50.98 -6.67
C ASP A 2 29.42 51.44 -5.52
N ASP A 3 29.86 51.70 -4.29
CA ASP A 3 31.19 51.96 -3.77
C ASP A 3 31.24 51.70 -2.25
N ARG A 4 32.47 51.62 -1.75
CA ARG A 4 32.97 51.25 -0.43
C ARG A 4 32.85 52.38 0.62
N SER A 5 32.99 51.96 1.89
CA SER A 5 33.92 52.49 2.93
C SER A 5 33.23 52.65 4.30
N LEU A 6 33.57 51.90 5.36
CA LEU A 6 34.79 51.84 6.18
C LEU A 6 35.08 53.08 7.06
N ALA A 7 34.92 52.92 8.38
CA ALA A 7 35.84 53.44 9.42
C ALA A 7 35.43 52.87 10.81
N ARG A 8 36.26 52.04 11.50
CA ARG A 8 37.35 52.38 12.46
C ARG A 8 36.80 52.98 13.78
N ARG A 9 37.29 52.72 15.00
CA ARG A 9 38.55 52.16 15.57
C ARG A 9 38.42 52.24 17.11
N ARG A 10 39.18 51.40 17.85
CA ARG A 10 40.03 51.69 19.06
C ARG A 10 40.50 50.32 19.62
N ARG A 11 41.77 49.84 19.58
CA ARG A 11 43.11 50.28 20.09
C ARG A 11 43.07 50.58 21.60
N ARG A 12 43.81 49.92 22.52
CA ARG A 12 45.27 49.61 22.69
C ARG A 12 45.45 48.86 24.06
N PRO A 13 46.66 48.61 24.66
CA PRO A 13 48.05 48.26 24.22
C PRO A 13 48.60 46.97 24.94
N LEU A 14 49.53 46.15 24.40
CA LEU A 14 51.03 46.16 24.34
C LEU A 14 51.85 45.89 25.63
N VAL A 15 52.95 45.11 25.43
CA VAL A 15 54.19 44.86 26.23
C VAL A 15 54.22 43.49 26.97
N GLY A 16 55.23 42.62 26.85
CA GLY A 16 56.58 42.76 26.27
C GLY A 16 57.40 41.46 26.14
N LEU A 17 58.67 41.67 25.79
CA LEU A 17 59.77 40.78 25.37
C LEU A 17 60.09 39.55 26.25
N GLY A 18 60.70 38.54 25.61
CA GLY A 18 61.66 37.64 26.27
C GLY A 18 62.09 36.47 25.38
N ALA A 19 63.23 36.61 24.69
CA ALA A 19 63.87 35.54 23.93
C ALA A 19 64.70 34.63 24.85
N LEU A 20 64.70 33.31 24.62
CA LEU A 20 65.86 32.47 24.89
C LEU A 20 65.91 31.26 23.96
N LEU A 21 66.98 31.22 23.17
CA LEU A 21 67.48 30.09 22.39
C LEU A 21 68.15 29.09 23.34
N VAL A 22 67.71 27.83 23.32
CA VAL A 22 68.59 26.68 23.64
C VAL A 22 68.34 25.60 22.60
N ALA A 23 69.35 25.42 21.74
CA ALA A 23 69.48 24.27 20.87
C ALA A 23 70.08 23.12 21.67
N VAL A 24 69.37 21.99 21.73
CA VAL A 24 69.95 20.67 21.96
C VAL A 24 69.33 19.74 20.92
N GLY A 25 70.14 19.36 19.94
CA GLY A 25 69.80 18.30 19.00
C GLY A 25 70.21 16.96 19.58
N VAL A 26 69.28 15.99 19.58
CA VAL A 26 69.58 14.55 19.59
C VAL A 26 68.45 13.82 18.85
N GLY A 27 68.83 13.05 17.83
CA GLY A 27 68.13 11.82 17.46
C GLY A 27 66.93 11.92 16.52
N LEU A 28 67.21 12.00 15.21
CA LEU A 28 66.32 11.46 14.18
C LEU A 28 66.10 9.96 14.43
N LEU A 29 64.92 9.59 14.94
CA LEU A 29 64.34 8.27 14.76
C LEU A 29 62.98 8.47 14.10
N ALA A 30 62.92 8.14 12.81
CA ALA A 30 61.68 8.04 12.07
C ALA A 30 60.77 6.99 12.76
N PRO A 31 59.50 7.30 13.07
CA PRO A 31 58.53 6.25 13.24
C PRO A 31 58.22 5.73 11.84
N GLY A 32 58.78 4.56 11.55
CA GLY A 32 58.52 3.84 10.32
C GLY A 32 57.03 3.62 10.11
N CYS A 33 56.67 3.50 8.84
CA CYS A 33 55.48 2.79 8.38
C CYS A 33 55.49 1.37 8.97
N GLY A 34 54.98 1.22 10.19
CA GLY A 34 54.57 -0.07 10.72
C GLY A 34 53.25 -0.46 10.04
N PRO A 35 53.07 -1.74 9.67
CA PRO A 35 51.79 -2.20 9.15
C PRO A 35 50.72 -1.93 10.22
N GLN A 36 49.67 -1.20 9.85
CA GLN A 36 48.43 -1.21 10.62
C GLN A 36 48.09 -2.68 10.88
N ALA A 37 47.94 -3.05 12.16
CA ALA A 37 47.59 -4.40 12.56
C ALA A 37 46.47 -4.89 11.64
N ALA A 38 46.70 -6.00 10.94
CA ALA A 38 45.74 -6.56 10.01
C ALA A 38 44.41 -6.70 10.75
N HIS A 39 43.45 -5.82 10.43
CA HIS A 39 42.10 -5.95 10.95
C HIS A 39 41.65 -7.34 10.58
N ASP A 40 41.21 -8.12 11.58
CA ASP A 40 40.66 -9.45 11.37
C ASP A 40 39.68 -9.40 10.17
N PRO A 41 39.93 -10.17 9.10
CA PRO A 41 39.08 -10.17 7.92
C PRO A 41 37.61 -10.49 8.24
N MET A 42 37.35 -11.38 9.21
CA MET A 42 35.98 -11.71 9.64
C MET A 42 35.30 -10.50 10.30
N THR A 43 35.99 -9.81 11.19
CA THR A 43 35.51 -8.54 11.77
C THR A 43 35.21 -7.51 10.69
N THR A 44 36.05 -7.43 9.65
CA THR A 44 35.87 -6.47 8.54
C THR A 44 34.62 -6.76 7.73
N VAL A 45 34.35 -8.01 7.35
CA VAL A 45 33.14 -8.35 6.58
C VAL A 45 31.84 -8.23 7.39
N ASN A 46 31.93 -8.26 8.72
CA ASN A 46 30.77 -8.09 9.61
C ASN A 46 30.48 -6.63 9.99
N THR A 47 31.41 -5.71 9.75
CA THR A 47 31.27 -4.27 10.03
C THR A 47 30.53 -3.58 8.89
N LEU A 48 29.61 -2.66 9.19
CA LEU A 48 28.85 -1.89 8.19
C LEU A 48 29.64 -0.67 7.69
N GLU A 49 29.25 -0.14 6.53
CA GLU A 49 29.71 1.18 6.01
C GLU A 49 31.22 1.33 5.77
N LEU A 50 31.96 0.23 5.60
CA LEU A 50 33.35 0.28 5.16
C LEU A 50 33.49 0.57 3.67
N SER A 51 34.70 0.96 3.25
CA SER A 51 34.99 1.19 1.84
C SER A 51 35.02 -0.13 1.05
N PRO A 52 34.62 -0.14 -0.23
CA PRO A 52 34.60 -1.36 -1.07
C PRO A 52 35.93 -2.11 -1.11
N ARG A 53 37.05 -1.37 -1.19
CA ARG A 53 38.41 -1.95 -1.19
C ARG A 53 38.72 -2.73 0.08
N ARG A 54 38.21 -2.30 1.25
CA ARG A 54 38.42 -3.00 2.51
C ARG A 54 37.64 -4.31 2.55
N TYR A 55 36.38 -4.30 2.09
CA TYR A 55 35.60 -5.53 1.98
C TYR A 55 36.25 -6.51 1.00
N GLU A 56 36.67 -6.05 -0.17
CA GLU A 56 37.30 -6.90 -1.18
C GLU A 56 38.61 -7.54 -0.69
N ALA A 57 39.46 -6.77 -0.02
CA ALA A 57 40.67 -7.29 0.60
C ALA A 57 40.37 -8.34 1.69
N ALA A 58 39.37 -8.09 2.54
CA ALA A 58 38.95 -9.02 3.58
C ALA A 58 38.35 -10.31 2.99
N MET A 59 37.46 -10.19 2.00
CA MET A 59 36.91 -11.34 1.28
C MET A 59 38.02 -12.17 0.62
N THR A 60 38.98 -11.52 -0.04
CA THR A 60 40.13 -12.21 -0.66
C THR A 60 40.96 -12.98 0.36
N ALA A 61 41.16 -12.43 1.57
CA ALA A 61 41.85 -13.16 2.64
C ALA A 61 41.03 -14.36 3.14
N LEU A 62 39.71 -14.23 3.24
CA LEU A 62 38.79 -15.27 3.70
C LEU A 62 38.52 -16.36 2.65
N ASP A 63 38.80 -16.09 1.37
CA ASP A 63 38.69 -17.07 0.28
C ASP A 63 39.66 -18.26 0.44
N ALA A 64 40.61 -18.19 1.39
CA ALA A 64 41.44 -19.33 1.81
C ALA A 64 40.63 -20.45 2.50
N GLU A 65 39.54 -20.11 3.18
CA GLU A 65 38.59 -21.04 3.80
C GLU A 65 37.16 -20.77 3.31
N PRO A 66 36.89 -20.97 2.01
CA PRO A 66 35.69 -20.43 1.37
C PRO A 66 34.38 -21.10 1.80
N ARG A 67 34.46 -22.23 2.50
CA ARG A 67 33.31 -22.97 3.06
C ARG A 67 33.11 -22.72 4.56
N ASN A 68 33.83 -21.77 5.15
CA ASN A 68 33.62 -21.38 6.53
C ASN A 68 32.16 -20.90 6.72
N PRO A 69 31.35 -21.51 7.60
CA PRO A 69 29.94 -21.16 7.74
C PRO A 69 29.70 -19.71 8.17
N GLU A 70 30.61 -19.12 8.95
CA GLU A 70 30.50 -17.72 9.36
C GLU A 70 30.77 -16.77 8.19
N TYR A 71 31.76 -17.09 7.37
CA TYR A 71 32.05 -16.33 6.17
C TYR A 71 30.90 -16.39 5.16
N LEU A 72 30.34 -17.59 4.91
CA LEU A 72 29.17 -17.75 4.04
C LEU A 72 27.95 -16.95 4.55
N ARG A 73 27.70 -16.95 5.86
CA ARG A 73 26.66 -16.09 6.47
C ARG A 73 26.94 -14.61 6.23
N ALA A 74 28.18 -14.16 6.41
CA ALA A 74 28.56 -12.78 6.14
C ALA A 74 28.35 -12.41 4.65
N LEU A 75 28.76 -13.27 3.72
CA LEU A 75 28.52 -13.08 2.28
C LEU A 75 27.03 -12.95 1.95
N ARG A 76 26.16 -13.79 2.53
CA ARG A 76 24.70 -13.71 2.31
C ARG A 76 24.11 -12.37 2.76
N ARG A 77 24.64 -11.75 3.82
CA ARG A 77 24.23 -10.41 4.29
C ARG A 77 24.52 -9.32 3.26
N PHE A 78 25.64 -9.40 2.53
CA PHE A 78 25.91 -8.45 1.44
C PHE A 78 24.83 -8.49 0.35
N ILE A 79 24.12 -9.61 0.18
CA ILE A 79 23.04 -9.72 -0.80
C ILE A 79 21.78 -9.00 -0.34
N SER A 80 21.42 -9.09 0.95
CA SER A 80 20.12 -8.61 1.49
C SER A 80 20.18 -7.27 2.20
N ASP A 81 21.21 -7.04 3.02
CA ASP A 81 21.22 -5.95 3.99
C ASP A 81 21.51 -4.62 3.29
N PRO A 82 21.00 -3.48 3.79
CA PRO A 82 21.34 -2.16 3.27
C PRO A 82 22.80 -1.78 3.60
N GLY A 83 23.29 -0.66 3.06
CA GLY A 83 24.61 -0.10 3.42
C GLY A 83 25.82 -0.61 2.61
N TYR A 84 25.62 -1.54 1.69
CA TYR A 84 26.68 -2.03 0.80
C TYR A 84 26.57 -1.48 -0.62
N THR A 85 27.72 -1.12 -1.21
CA THR A 85 27.84 -0.64 -2.60
C THR A 85 27.62 -1.76 -3.61
N LEU A 86 27.21 -1.40 -4.84
CA LEU A 86 26.98 -2.36 -5.93
C LEU A 86 28.16 -3.31 -6.15
N ALA A 87 29.38 -2.77 -6.31
CA ALA A 87 30.60 -3.57 -6.54
C ALA A 87 30.88 -4.58 -5.40
N THR A 88 30.62 -4.20 -4.14
CA THR A 88 30.81 -5.10 -3.00
C THR A 88 29.83 -6.27 -3.04
N ARG A 89 28.58 -5.99 -3.43
CA ARG A 89 27.53 -7.02 -3.53
C ARG A 89 27.81 -7.99 -4.66
N GLU A 90 28.24 -7.51 -5.83
CA GLU A 90 28.67 -8.37 -6.93
C GLU A 90 29.86 -9.25 -6.54
N ALA A 91 30.85 -8.68 -5.83
CA ALA A 91 31.99 -9.45 -5.34
C ALA A 91 31.58 -10.56 -4.36
N ALA A 92 30.58 -10.32 -3.50
CA ALA A 92 30.03 -11.33 -2.61
C ALA A 92 29.18 -12.36 -3.35
N PHE A 93 28.35 -11.91 -4.31
CA PHE A 93 27.53 -12.77 -5.16
C PHE A 93 28.39 -13.79 -5.91
N LEU A 94 29.47 -13.36 -6.57
CA LEU A 94 30.36 -14.25 -7.33
C LEU A 94 31.04 -15.31 -6.45
N ARG A 95 31.29 -14.98 -5.18
CA ARG A 95 31.85 -15.93 -4.20
C ARG A 95 30.82 -16.93 -3.72
N LEU A 96 29.61 -16.48 -3.38
CA LEU A 96 28.51 -17.37 -3.03
C LEU A 96 28.17 -18.31 -4.18
N GLU A 97 28.11 -17.80 -5.41
CA GLU A 97 27.87 -18.62 -6.60
C GLU A 97 28.90 -19.75 -6.72
N ARG A 98 30.18 -19.46 -6.46
CA ARG A 98 31.26 -20.43 -6.54
C ARG A 98 31.26 -21.43 -5.38
N HIS A 99 30.96 -20.98 -4.16
CA HIS A 99 31.25 -21.73 -2.95
C HIS A 99 30.00 -22.29 -2.24
N ASP A 100 28.84 -21.68 -2.46
CA ASP A 100 27.56 -22.02 -1.84
C ASP A 100 26.36 -21.61 -2.74
N PRO A 101 26.24 -22.20 -3.95
CA PRO A 101 25.21 -21.83 -4.91
C PRO A 101 23.79 -22.07 -4.37
N ALA A 102 23.59 -23.12 -3.57
CA ALA A 102 22.30 -23.40 -2.93
C ALA A 102 21.93 -22.30 -1.92
N GLY A 103 22.86 -21.88 -1.06
CA GLY A 103 22.65 -20.77 -0.13
C GLY A 103 22.44 -19.43 -0.83
N LEU A 104 23.05 -19.22 -2.01
CA LEU A 104 22.78 -18.05 -2.85
C LEU A 104 21.33 -18.05 -3.35
N HIS A 105 20.85 -19.15 -3.93
CA HIS A 105 19.47 -19.25 -4.43
C HIS A 105 18.45 -19.07 -3.30
N GLU A 106 18.69 -19.67 -2.14
CA GLU A 106 17.88 -19.48 -0.94
C GLU A 106 17.84 -18.01 -0.53
N GLN A 107 19.01 -17.36 -0.46
CA GLN A 107 19.11 -15.96 -0.07
C GLN A 107 18.42 -15.02 -1.05
N ILE A 108 18.55 -15.25 -2.36
CA ILE A 108 17.85 -14.47 -3.40
C ILE A 108 16.33 -14.64 -3.25
N THR A 109 15.87 -15.88 -3.07
CA THR A 109 14.45 -16.21 -2.89
C THR A 109 13.83 -15.46 -1.72
N LEU A 110 14.56 -15.34 -0.61
CA LEU A 110 14.10 -14.65 0.59
C LEU A 110 14.22 -13.12 0.51
N ALA A 111 15.28 -12.62 -0.13
CA ALA A 111 15.64 -11.21 -0.08
C ALA A 111 15.01 -10.38 -1.20
N LEU A 112 14.95 -10.90 -2.44
CA LEU A 112 14.60 -10.11 -3.63
C LEU A 112 13.25 -9.37 -3.50
N PRO A 113 12.15 -9.98 -3.03
CA PRO A 113 10.87 -9.28 -2.92
C PRO A 113 10.92 -8.05 -2.01
N ARG A 114 11.75 -8.10 -0.97
CA ARG A 114 11.89 -7.05 0.06
C ARG A 114 13.06 -6.09 -0.20
N LEU A 115 13.78 -6.29 -1.29
CA LEU A 115 15.00 -5.53 -1.57
C LEU A 115 14.66 -4.10 -2.00
N THR A 116 15.09 -3.12 -1.21
CA THR A 116 14.84 -1.68 -1.44
C THR A 116 15.98 -0.98 -2.19
N ALA A 117 17.16 -1.60 -2.27
CA ALA A 117 18.31 -1.08 -2.99
C ALA A 117 18.12 -1.21 -4.51
N ILE A 118 17.44 -0.24 -5.14
CA ILE A 118 16.97 -0.30 -6.54
C ILE A 118 18.06 -0.68 -7.55
N GLN A 119 19.25 -0.08 -7.46
CA GLN A 119 20.35 -0.39 -8.39
C GLN A 119 20.86 -1.82 -8.22
N TRP A 120 20.94 -2.31 -6.98
CA TRP A 120 21.32 -3.70 -6.73
C TRP A 120 20.23 -4.67 -7.16
N ARG A 121 18.97 -4.34 -6.92
CA ARG A 121 17.82 -5.13 -7.37
C ARG A 121 17.82 -5.31 -8.89
N ARG A 122 18.03 -4.23 -9.64
CA ARG A 122 18.20 -4.27 -11.10
C ARG A 122 19.34 -5.21 -11.50
N ARG A 123 20.53 -5.00 -10.93
CA ARG A 123 21.68 -5.83 -11.26
C ARG A 123 21.49 -7.30 -10.89
N LEU A 124 20.86 -7.59 -9.76
CA LEU A 124 20.56 -8.95 -9.33
C LEU A 124 19.61 -9.64 -10.30
N CYS A 125 18.58 -8.96 -10.78
CA CYS A 125 17.69 -9.48 -11.84
C CYS A 125 18.44 -9.75 -13.16
N GLU A 126 19.34 -8.85 -13.57
CA GLU A 126 20.21 -9.08 -14.74
C GLU A 126 21.08 -10.32 -14.55
N LEU A 127 21.74 -10.47 -13.39
CA LEU A 127 22.58 -11.63 -13.08
C LEU A 127 21.79 -12.95 -13.15
N ILE A 128 20.55 -12.97 -12.65
CA ILE A 128 19.63 -14.12 -12.73
C ILE A 128 19.34 -14.47 -14.20
N ALA A 129 19.05 -13.47 -15.03
CA ALA A 129 18.74 -13.65 -16.45
C ALA A 129 19.96 -14.10 -17.27
N GLU A 130 21.13 -13.47 -17.06
CA GLU A 130 22.41 -13.84 -17.68
C GLU A 130 22.74 -15.33 -17.46
N ARG A 131 22.42 -15.84 -16.26
CA ARG A 131 22.67 -17.23 -15.85
C ARG A 131 21.55 -18.19 -16.22
N LYS A 132 20.42 -17.67 -16.72
CA LYS A 132 19.21 -18.45 -17.05
C LYS A 132 18.72 -19.30 -15.88
N TRP A 133 18.70 -18.73 -14.68
CA TRP A 133 18.17 -19.38 -13.47
C TRP A 133 16.63 -19.40 -13.50
N THR A 134 16.08 -20.26 -14.35
CA THR A 134 14.62 -20.40 -14.57
C THR A 134 13.87 -20.85 -13.32
N ASP A 135 14.54 -21.55 -12.40
CA ASP A 135 14.01 -21.95 -11.09
C ASP A 135 13.69 -20.75 -10.18
N LEU A 136 14.27 -19.58 -10.44
CA LEU A 136 13.95 -18.33 -9.74
C LEU A 136 12.82 -17.53 -10.38
N ALA A 137 12.17 -18.03 -11.44
CA ALA A 137 11.00 -17.36 -12.04
C ALA A 137 9.87 -17.08 -11.01
N PRO A 138 9.49 -18.02 -10.11
CA PRO A 138 8.54 -17.74 -9.05
C PRO A 138 8.96 -16.60 -8.11
N THR A 139 10.27 -16.46 -7.86
CA THR A 139 10.83 -15.39 -7.02
C THR A 139 10.74 -14.05 -7.74
N LEU A 140 11.08 -14.00 -9.04
CA LEU A 140 10.95 -12.80 -9.86
C LEU A 140 9.51 -12.34 -9.94
N VAL A 141 8.55 -13.24 -10.21
CA VAL A 141 7.12 -12.90 -10.26
C VAL A 141 6.63 -12.39 -8.92
N ARG A 142 7.02 -13.02 -7.80
CA ARG A 142 6.67 -12.54 -6.45
C ARG A 142 7.22 -11.13 -6.18
N ALA A 143 8.47 -10.87 -6.58
CA ALA A 143 9.09 -9.58 -6.41
C ALA A 143 8.45 -8.51 -7.32
N TRP A 144 8.05 -8.89 -8.54
CA TRP A 144 7.36 -8.05 -9.51
C TRP A 144 5.96 -7.65 -9.03
N ALA A 145 5.25 -8.61 -8.43
CA ALA A 145 3.90 -8.43 -7.89
C ALA A 145 3.80 -7.38 -6.77
N GLU A 146 4.88 -7.11 -6.04
CA GLU A 146 4.92 -6.03 -5.05
C GLU A 146 4.93 -4.66 -5.74
N PRO A 147 3.94 -3.78 -5.48
CA PRO A 147 3.93 -2.44 -6.05
C PRO A 147 5.17 -1.63 -5.67
N MET A 148 5.72 -0.89 -6.62
CA MET A 148 6.92 -0.07 -6.38
C MET A 148 6.82 1.25 -7.13
N GLY A 149 6.59 2.36 -6.41
CA GLY A 149 6.40 3.68 -7.00
C GLY A 149 7.59 4.24 -7.81
N ALA A 150 8.77 3.63 -7.71
CA ALA A 150 9.93 3.99 -8.54
C ALA A 150 9.76 3.62 -10.03
N PHE A 151 8.78 2.76 -10.36
CA PHE A 151 8.53 2.26 -11.71
C PHE A 151 7.04 2.42 -12.04
N PRO A 152 6.65 3.49 -12.77
CA PRO A 152 5.26 3.71 -13.16
C PRO A 152 4.72 2.66 -14.13
N ASP A 153 5.58 2.10 -15.00
CA ASP A 153 5.24 1.02 -15.94
C ASP A 153 5.72 -0.32 -15.37
N GLU A 154 4.83 -1.32 -15.36
CA GLU A 154 5.16 -2.69 -14.93
C GLU A 154 6.23 -3.35 -15.80
N LYS A 155 6.35 -2.98 -17.08
CA LYS A 155 7.35 -3.55 -18.00
C LYS A 155 8.74 -2.93 -17.84
N ASP A 156 8.85 -1.78 -17.19
CA ASP A 156 10.14 -1.17 -16.83
C ASP A 156 10.77 -1.83 -15.58
N ARG A 157 10.02 -2.71 -14.91
CA ARG A 157 10.46 -3.42 -13.70
C ARG A 157 11.59 -4.39 -14.05
N PRO A 158 12.68 -4.42 -13.27
CA PRO A 158 13.82 -5.29 -13.56
C PRO A 158 13.46 -6.78 -13.50
N GLU A 159 12.44 -7.16 -12.72
CA GLU A 159 11.94 -8.53 -12.68
C GLU A 159 11.30 -8.94 -14.02
N TYR A 160 10.46 -8.08 -14.60
CA TYR A 160 9.88 -8.32 -15.91
C TYR A 160 10.97 -8.45 -16.96
N GLN A 161 11.94 -7.53 -16.98
CA GLN A 161 13.04 -7.55 -17.95
C GLN A 161 13.88 -8.82 -17.85
N ALA A 162 14.11 -9.33 -16.63
CA ALA A 162 14.79 -10.60 -16.42
C ALA A 162 13.98 -11.79 -16.95
N LEU A 163 12.68 -11.83 -16.67
CA LEU A 163 11.76 -12.85 -17.20
C LEU A 163 11.70 -12.81 -18.74
N ALA A 164 11.54 -11.63 -19.32
CA ALA A 164 11.50 -11.42 -20.78
C ALA A 164 12.82 -11.84 -21.44
N THR A 165 13.96 -11.60 -20.78
CA THR A 165 15.27 -12.06 -21.28
C THR A 165 15.39 -13.60 -21.26
N MET A 166 14.84 -14.26 -20.24
CA MET A 166 14.92 -15.72 -20.09
C MET A 166 13.92 -16.49 -20.96
N TYR A 167 12.69 -15.99 -21.07
CA TYR A 167 11.55 -16.70 -21.69
C TYR A 167 11.08 -16.08 -23.01
N GLY A 168 11.44 -14.82 -23.27
CA GLY A 168 10.89 -14.02 -24.37
C GLY A 168 9.71 -13.16 -23.92
N ASP A 169 9.63 -11.94 -24.44
CA ASP A 169 8.65 -10.93 -24.03
C ASP A 169 7.19 -11.38 -24.17
N ALA A 170 6.89 -12.14 -25.24
CA ALA A 170 5.56 -12.67 -25.52
C ALA A 170 5.10 -13.79 -24.55
N GLU A 171 6.03 -14.42 -23.85
CA GLU A 171 5.76 -15.59 -23.00
C GLU A 171 5.64 -15.23 -21.51
N VAL A 172 6.04 -14.02 -21.12
CA VAL A 172 6.05 -13.60 -19.70
C VAL A 172 4.64 -13.65 -19.11
N ASP A 173 3.64 -13.17 -19.83
CA ASP A 173 2.26 -13.19 -19.36
C ASP A 173 1.75 -14.62 -19.20
N ALA A 174 2.04 -15.49 -20.18
CA ALA A 174 1.67 -16.91 -20.13
C ALA A 174 2.32 -17.63 -18.94
N LEU A 175 3.58 -17.30 -18.63
CA LEU A 175 4.29 -17.81 -17.46
C LEU A 175 3.60 -17.40 -16.14
N VAL A 176 3.15 -16.14 -16.00
CA VAL A 176 2.44 -15.70 -14.79
C VAL A 176 1.11 -16.44 -14.63
N PHE A 177 0.39 -16.65 -15.73
CA PHE A 177 -0.83 -17.47 -15.76
C PHE A 177 -0.57 -18.93 -15.37
N ASP A 178 0.46 -19.56 -15.94
CA ASP A 178 0.83 -20.94 -15.61
C ASP A 178 1.20 -21.08 -14.13
N LEU A 179 2.00 -20.16 -13.59
CA LEU A 179 2.32 -20.12 -12.16
C LEU A 179 1.06 -19.95 -11.29
N PHE A 180 0.09 -19.13 -11.70
CA PHE A 180 -1.18 -18.99 -10.97
C PHE A 180 -1.98 -20.30 -10.93
N VAL A 181 -2.01 -21.05 -12.03
CA VAL A 181 -2.78 -22.31 -12.13
C VAL A 181 -2.06 -23.44 -11.39
N THR A 182 -0.74 -23.55 -11.55
CA THR A 182 0.05 -24.69 -11.05
C THR A 182 0.47 -24.55 -9.59
N ALA A 183 0.57 -23.32 -9.05
CA ALA A 183 0.93 -23.06 -7.66
C ALA A 183 -0.20 -23.48 -6.68
N SER A 184 -0.33 -24.78 -6.44
CA SER A 184 -1.49 -25.40 -5.77
C SER A 184 -1.20 -25.92 -4.36
N ASP A 185 0.06 -26.03 -3.94
CA ASP A 185 0.41 -26.52 -2.60
C ASP A 185 0.22 -25.45 -1.52
N LEU A 186 -0.05 -25.89 -0.28
CA LEU A 186 -0.18 -25.05 0.93
C LEU A 186 0.96 -24.02 1.09
N TYR A 187 2.16 -24.35 0.62
CA TYR A 187 3.35 -23.50 0.70
C TYR A 187 3.44 -22.45 -0.41
N GLN A 188 2.67 -22.59 -1.49
CA GLN A 188 2.68 -21.71 -2.66
C GLN A 188 1.44 -20.81 -2.78
N HIS A 189 0.50 -20.92 -1.84
CA HIS A 189 -0.71 -20.07 -1.81
C HIS A 189 -0.40 -18.57 -1.93
N ASN A 190 0.64 -18.09 -1.24
CA ASN A 190 1.06 -16.69 -1.34
C ASN A 190 1.55 -16.30 -2.74
N LEU A 191 2.27 -17.18 -3.44
CA LEU A 191 2.70 -16.92 -4.82
C LEU A 191 1.50 -16.77 -5.74
N ARG A 192 0.50 -17.64 -5.57
CA ARG A 192 -0.73 -17.61 -6.36
C ARG A 192 -1.49 -16.30 -6.20
N LEU A 193 -1.65 -15.81 -4.97
CA LEU A 193 -2.26 -14.51 -4.69
C LEU A 193 -1.45 -13.35 -5.32
N ARG A 194 -0.13 -13.45 -5.33
CA ARG A 194 0.75 -12.46 -6.00
C ARG A 194 0.62 -12.48 -7.52
N CYS A 195 0.55 -13.66 -8.14
CA CYS A 195 0.26 -13.77 -9.58
C CYS A 195 -1.10 -13.15 -9.90
N TRP A 196 -2.11 -13.42 -9.08
CA TRP A 196 -3.45 -12.86 -9.24
C TRP A 196 -3.45 -11.32 -9.26
N GLU A 197 -2.87 -10.69 -8.23
CA GLU A 197 -2.76 -9.23 -8.13
C GLU A 197 -1.97 -8.61 -9.29
N LEU A 198 -0.89 -9.28 -9.70
CA LEU A 198 -0.08 -8.84 -10.83
C LEU A 198 -0.87 -8.89 -12.15
N LEU A 199 -1.59 -9.99 -12.43
CA LEU A 199 -2.39 -10.13 -13.65
C LEU A 199 -3.49 -9.06 -13.74
N HIS A 200 -4.09 -8.66 -12.61
CA HIS A 200 -4.99 -7.52 -12.55
C HIS A 200 -4.32 -6.21 -12.96
N ARG A 201 -3.14 -5.90 -12.40
CA ARG A 201 -2.37 -4.68 -12.75
C ARG A 201 -1.92 -4.67 -14.21
N LEU A 202 -1.67 -5.84 -14.80
CA LEU A 202 -1.33 -5.98 -16.22
C LEU A 202 -2.55 -5.86 -17.16
N GLY A 203 -3.76 -5.65 -16.63
CA GLY A 203 -4.98 -5.48 -17.43
C GLY A 203 -5.60 -6.79 -17.91
N PHE A 204 -5.22 -7.94 -17.34
CA PHE A 204 -5.75 -9.25 -17.74
C PHE A 204 -7.04 -9.65 -17.00
N ARG A 205 -7.81 -8.70 -16.46
CA ARG A 205 -9.04 -8.96 -15.71
C ARG A 205 -10.01 -9.84 -16.50
N ASP A 206 -10.31 -9.51 -17.74
CA ASP A 206 -11.29 -10.25 -18.55
C ASP A 206 -10.85 -11.70 -18.79
N ARG A 207 -9.54 -11.90 -19.02
CA ARG A 207 -8.95 -13.24 -19.16
C ARG A 207 -8.98 -14.01 -17.85
N LEU A 208 -8.79 -13.36 -16.70
CA LEU A 208 -8.94 -13.99 -15.38
C LEU A 208 -10.38 -14.44 -15.13
N VAL A 209 -11.36 -13.59 -15.48
CA VAL A 209 -12.79 -13.91 -15.39
C VAL A 209 -13.11 -15.13 -16.24
N GLU A 210 -12.64 -15.15 -17.49
CA GLU A 210 -12.83 -16.28 -18.41
C GLU A 210 -12.18 -17.55 -17.88
N LEU A 211 -10.92 -17.46 -17.43
CA LEU A 211 -10.16 -18.57 -16.85
C LEU A 211 -10.92 -19.19 -15.68
N VAL A 212 -11.33 -18.37 -14.71
CA VAL A 212 -11.99 -18.82 -13.49
C VAL A 212 -13.37 -19.43 -13.78
N ARG A 213 -14.11 -18.90 -14.76
CA ARG A 213 -15.42 -19.44 -15.17
C ARG A 213 -15.30 -20.79 -15.88
N ASN A 214 -14.26 -20.97 -16.69
CA ASN A 214 -14.13 -22.11 -17.59
C ASN A 214 -13.25 -23.24 -17.03
N THR A 215 -12.38 -22.96 -16.06
CA THR A 215 -11.49 -23.96 -15.45
C THR A 215 -12.26 -24.80 -14.42
N ASP A 216 -12.15 -26.13 -14.49
CA ASP A 216 -12.63 -27.01 -13.43
C ASP A 216 -11.82 -26.76 -12.14
N PRO A 217 -12.44 -26.26 -11.07
CA PRO A 217 -11.71 -25.96 -9.85
C PRO A 217 -11.29 -27.22 -9.07
N GLY A 218 -11.81 -28.40 -9.40
CA GLY A 218 -11.50 -29.64 -8.69
C GLY A 218 -11.78 -29.52 -7.18
N ARG A 219 -10.73 -29.65 -6.35
CA ARG A 219 -10.79 -29.51 -4.88
C ARG A 219 -10.17 -28.20 -4.36
N ASP A 220 -9.81 -27.30 -5.26
CA ASP A 220 -9.13 -26.05 -4.92
C ASP A 220 -10.13 -25.03 -4.36
N ALA A 221 -10.13 -24.87 -3.03
CA ALA A 221 -11.08 -23.99 -2.35
C ALA A 221 -11.05 -22.54 -2.87
N LEU A 222 -9.87 -22.03 -3.24
CA LEU A 222 -9.75 -20.68 -3.79
C LEU A 222 -10.45 -20.59 -5.15
N LEU A 223 -10.20 -21.53 -6.06
CA LEU A 223 -10.86 -21.51 -7.38
C LEU A 223 -12.36 -21.76 -7.27
N ILE A 224 -12.82 -22.58 -6.33
CA ILE A 224 -14.25 -22.80 -6.07
C ILE A 224 -14.91 -21.46 -5.71
N ASP A 225 -14.35 -20.71 -4.77
CA ASP A 225 -14.93 -19.44 -4.32
C ASP A 225 -14.87 -18.37 -5.42
N LEU A 226 -13.73 -18.23 -6.10
CA LEU A 226 -13.57 -17.31 -7.24
C LEU A 226 -14.57 -17.61 -8.37
N ARG A 227 -14.71 -18.88 -8.73
CA ARG A 227 -15.65 -19.34 -9.76
C ARG A 227 -17.08 -19.02 -9.38
N GLN A 228 -17.44 -19.24 -8.12
CA GLN A 228 -18.79 -18.95 -7.67
C GLN A 228 -19.09 -17.45 -7.68
N GLY A 229 -18.17 -16.60 -7.22
CA GLY A 229 -18.31 -15.14 -7.34
C GLY A 229 -18.50 -14.68 -8.79
N ALA A 230 -17.71 -15.25 -9.71
CA ALA A 230 -17.79 -14.93 -11.12
C ALA A 230 -19.12 -15.39 -11.78
N ILE A 231 -19.67 -16.54 -11.37
CA ILE A 231 -20.93 -17.10 -11.90
C ILE A 231 -22.14 -16.38 -11.30
N ASP A 232 -22.19 -16.23 -9.98
CA ASP A 232 -23.36 -15.73 -9.27
C ASP A 232 -23.54 -14.22 -9.40
N LEU A 233 -22.42 -13.49 -9.39
CA LEU A 233 -22.41 -12.03 -9.25
C LEU A 233 -21.73 -11.31 -10.41
N GLY A 234 -20.97 -12.03 -11.26
CA GLY A 234 -20.15 -11.41 -12.30
C GLY A 234 -18.89 -10.70 -11.77
N ILE A 235 -18.59 -10.86 -10.48
CA ILE A 235 -17.50 -10.17 -9.79
C ILE A 235 -16.33 -11.11 -9.59
N VAL A 236 -15.13 -10.56 -9.74
CA VAL A 236 -13.89 -11.25 -9.45
C VAL A 236 -13.01 -10.32 -8.61
N PRO A 237 -12.50 -10.77 -7.44
CA PRO A 237 -11.74 -9.93 -6.53
C PRO A 237 -10.45 -9.42 -7.16
N TRP A 238 -10.03 -8.19 -6.85
CA TRP A 238 -8.84 -7.55 -7.40
C TRP A 238 -7.56 -7.93 -6.65
N ASN A 239 -7.63 -7.94 -5.31
CA ASN A 239 -6.47 -8.16 -4.45
C ASN A 239 -6.71 -9.26 -3.41
N ARG A 240 -5.68 -9.57 -2.63
CA ARG A 240 -5.76 -10.55 -1.53
C ARG A 240 -6.90 -10.25 -0.56
N GLN A 241 -7.14 -8.99 -0.24
CA GLN A 241 -8.14 -8.62 0.75
C GLN A 241 -9.56 -8.86 0.24
N GLU A 242 -9.81 -8.55 -1.02
CA GLU A 242 -11.06 -8.89 -1.71
C GLU A 242 -11.25 -10.41 -1.88
N ILE A 243 -10.17 -11.18 -2.07
CA ILE A 243 -10.25 -12.64 -2.02
C ILE A 243 -10.71 -13.12 -0.64
N LEU A 244 -10.17 -12.57 0.44
CA LEU A 244 -10.61 -12.91 1.80
C LEU A 244 -12.07 -12.51 2.02
N TRP A 245 -12.47 -11.32 1.56
CA TRP A 245 -13.85 -10.85 1.59
C TRP A 245 -14.79 -11.84 0.92
N LEU A 246 -14.53 -12.20 -0.34
CA LEU A 246 -15.33 -13.18 -1.08
C LEU A 246 -15.45 -14.50 -0.30
N ARG A 247 -14.34 -15.02 0.22
CA ARG A 247 -14.32 -16.28 0.99
C ARG A 247 -15.17 -16.19 2.25
N VAL A 248 -15.22 -15.04 2.93
CA VAL A 248 -16.09 -14.84 4.09
C VAL A 248 -17.56 -14.82 3.67
N LEU A 249 -17.92 -14.11 2.60
CA LEU A 249 -19.30 -14.10 2.09
C LEU A 249 -19.79 -15.46 1.62
N ARG A 250 -18.88 -16.37 1.26
CA ARG A 250 -19.18 -17.76 0.87
C ARG A 250 -19.42 -18.70 2.06
N GLN A 251 -19.17 -18.26 3.29
CA GLN A 251 -19.43 -19.07 4.47
C GLN A 251 -20.95 -19.20 4.74
N PRO A 252 -21.40 -20.30 5.37
CA PRO A 252 -22.83 -20.52 5.65
C PRO A 252 -23.51 -19.37 6.43
N ALA A 253 -22.77 -18.71 7.33
CA ALA A 253 -23.28 -17.58 8.10
C ALA A 253 -23.74 -16.39 7.25
N TYR A 254 -23.21 -16.25 6.02
CA TYR A 254 -23.52 -15.16 5.10
C TYR A 254 -24.41 -15.59 3.93
N ALA A 255 -24.94 -16.82 3.94
CA ALA A 255 -25.77 -17.34 2.85
C ALA A 255 -27.00 -16.46 2.54
N GLY A 256 -27.60 -15.85 3.57
CA GLY A 256 -28.70 -14.89 3.41
C GLY A 256 -28.28 -13.65 2.63
N PHE A 257 -27.19 -13.00 3.06
CA PHE A 257 -26.64 -11.84 2.36
C PHE A 257 -26.21 -12.19 0.93
N TRP A 258 -25.57 -13.35 0.71
CA TRP A 258 -25.18 -13.80 -0.62
C TRP A 258 -26.39 -13.95 -1.56
N ALA A 259 -27.47 -14.57 -1.09
CA ALA A 259 -28.70 -14.71 -1.86
C ALA A 259 -29.35 -13.36 -2.19
N GLU A 260 -29.35 -12.42 -1.24
CA GLU A 260 -29.84 -11.05 -1.46
C GLU A 260 -28.98 -10.30 -2.48
N ALA A 261 -27.65 -10.44 -2.40
CA ALA A 261 -26.73 -9.85 -3.36
C ALA A 261 -26.98 -10.38 -4.78
N ILE A 262 -27.18 -11.69 -4.95
CA ILE A 262 -27.54 -12.28 -6.25
C ILE A 262 -28.85 -11.67 -6.77
N ALA A 263 -29.89 -11.66 -5.94
CA ALA A 263 -31.20 -11.16 -6.33
C ALA A 263 -31.17 -9.66 -6.68
N ALA A 264 -30.39 -8.86 -5.93
CA ALA A 264 -30.21 -7.43 -6.19
C ALA A 264 -29.41 -7.19 -7.47
N SER A 265 -28.31 -7.93 -7.69
CA SER A 265 -27.48 -7.84 -8.91
C SER A 265 -28.30 -8.12 -10.17
N GLN A 266 -29.22 -9.09 -10.14
CA GLN A 266 -30.09 -9.42 -11.27
C GLN A 266 -31.06 -8.29 -11.66
N ARG A 267 -31.32 -7.33 -10.75
CA ARG A 267 -32.19 -6.17 -11.01
C ARG A 267 -31.45 -5.00 -11.64
N LEU A 268 -30.12 -5.04 -11.69
CA LEU A 268 -29.32 -4.03 -12.38
C LEU A 268 -29.54 -4.16 -13.88
N THR A 269 -29.87 -3.05 -14.54
CA THR A 269 -30.14 -3.01 -15.98
C THR A 269 -28.86 -2.72 -16.79
N GLY A 270 -28.63 -3.41 -17.90
CA GLY A 270 -27.49 -3.15 -18.82
C GLY A 270 -26.21 -3.95 -18.51
N VAL A 271 -25.07 -3.54 -19.12
CA VAL A 271 -23.75 -4.25 -19.09
C VAL A 271 -23.07 -4.25 -17.69
N ARG A 272 -23.75 -3.73 -16.68
CA ARG A 272 -23.18 -3.32 -15.37
C ARG A 272 -22.64 -4.46 -14.54
N ALA A 273 -23.13 -5.68 -14.70
CA ALA A 273 -22.71 -6.82 -13.87
C ALA A 273 -21.21 -7.13 -14.00
N LEU A 274 -20.58 -6.80 -15.14
CA LEU A 274 -19.14 -6.99 -15.35
C LEU A 274 -18.28 -5.85 -14.78
N ASP A 275 -18.89 -4.69 -14.52
CA ASP A 275 -18.23 -3.50 -13.98
C ASP A 275 -18.30 -3.43 -12.45
N LEU A 276 -19.03 -4.35 -11.81
CA LEU A 276 -19.16 -4.41 -10.36
C LEU A 276 -17.85 -4.84 -9.70
N GLU A 277 -17.59 -4.21 -8.57
CA GLU A 277 -16.56 -4.58 -7.59
C GLU A 277 -17.20 -5.19 -6.34
N LEU A 278 -16.43 -5.89 -5.49
CA LEU A 278 -16.99 -6.48 -4.27
C LEU A 278 -17.59 -5.42 -3.33
N ARG A 279 -16.99 -4.22 -3.30
CA ARG A 279 -17.51 -3.08 -2.53
C ARG A 279 -18.88 -2.58 -2.94
N ASP A 280 -19.34 -2.96 -4.12
CA ASP A 280 -20.67 -2.60 -4.60
C ASP A 280 -21.73 -3.53 -4.02
N LEU A 281 -21.36 -4.74 -3.55
CA LEU A 281 -22.31 -5.73 -3.01
C LEU A 281 -23.14 -5.20 -1.83
N PRO A 282 -22.53 -4.60 -0.78
CA PRO A 282 -23.31 -3.99 0.30
C PRO A 282 -24.21 -2.85 -0.20
N VAL A 283 -23.75 -2.08 -1.20
CA VAL A 283 -24.49 -0.95 -1.78
C VAL A 283 -25.73 -1.43 -2.53
N ILE A 284 -25.61 -2.46 -3.37
CA ILE A 284 -26.77 -3.00 -4.12
C ILE A 284 -27.78 -3.68 -3.20
N VAL A 285 -27.32 -4.38 -2.15
CA VAL A 285 -28.21 -5.00 -1.15
C VAL A 285 -28.92 -3.90 -0.36
N ALA A 286 -28.20 -2.87 0.06
CA ALA A 286 -28.79 -1.74 0.77
C ALA A 286 -29.79 -0.98 -0.10
N ALA A 287 -29.47 -0.73 -1.37
CA ALA A 287 -30.40 -0.15 -2.34
C ALA A 287 -31.64 -1.04 -2.49
N ALA A 288 -31.49 -2.36 -2.62
CA ALA A 288 -32.62 -3.27 -2.72
C ALA A 288 -33.56 -3.24 -1.49
N ARG A 289 -33.01 -2.99 -0.29
CA ARG A 289 -33.75 -2.93 0.98
C ARG A 289 -34.38 -1.57 1.25
N HIS A 290 -33.64 -0.50 1.02
CA HIS A 290 -33.99 0.86 1.44
C HIS A 290 -34.54 1.72 0.30
N GLN A 291 -33.97 1.60 -0.90
CA GLN A 291 -34.32 2.45 -2.03
C GLN A 291 -34.25 1.68 -3.37
N PRO A 292 -35.23 0.78 -3.62
CA PRO A 292 -35.11 -0.23 -4.67
C PRO A 292 -35.09 0.35 -6.09
N GLU A 293 -35.57 1.58 -6.28
CA GLU A 293 -35.54 2.27 -7.57
C GLU A 293 -34.13 2.61 -8.04
N LEU A 294 -33.14 2.74 -7.15
CA LEU A 294 -31.76 3.04 -7.53
C LEU A 294 -31.19 1.98 -8.48
N LEU A 295 -31.56 0.71 -8.29
CA LEU A 295 -31.10 -0.42 -9.11
C LEU A 295 -31.47 -0.28 -10.59
N GLY A 296 -32.55 0.46 -10.89
CA GLY A 296 -33.01 0.68 -12.27
C GLY A 296 -32.35 1.88 -12.97
N LEU A 297 -31.72 2.80 -12.23
CA LEU A 297 -31.21 4.06 -12.77
C LEU A 297 -29.91 3.89 -13.53
N SER A 298 -29.72 4.66 -14.61
CA SER A 298 -28.42 4.73 -15.29
C SER A 298 -27.37 5.44 -14.45
N THR A 299 -26.08 5.24 -14.76
CA THR A 299 -24.98 6.01 -14.15
C THR A 299 -25.19 7.52 -14.32
N ALA A 300 -25.69 7.96 -15.48
CA ALA A 300 -26.00 9.37 -15.72
C ALA A 300 -27.14 9.89 -14.83
N ASP A 301 -28.22 9.12 -14.69
CA ASP A 301 -29.35 9.50 -13.82
C ASP A 301 -28.93 9.55 -12.34
N LEU A 302 -28.12 8.57 -11.89
CA LEU A 302 -27.55 8.57 -10.56
C LEU A 302 -26.64 9.78 -10.35
N TYR A 303 -25.82 10.13 -11.33
CA TYR A 303 -24.97 11.30 -11.27
C TYR A 303 -25.79 12.58 -11.09
N THR A 304 -26.84 12.78 -11.90
CA THR A 304 -27.74 13.93 -11.76
C THR A 304 -28.39 13.98 -10.37
N ARG A 305 -28.82 12.84 -9.83
CA ARG A 305 -29.37 12.79 -8.47
C ARG A 305 -28.31 13.12 -7.41
N ALA A 306 -27.12 12.53 -7.51
CA ALA A 306 -26.03 12.77 -6.59
C ALA A 306 -25.61 14.25 -6.61
N GLU A 307 -25.51 14.85 -7.80
CA GLU A 307 -25.20 16.27 -7.95
C GLU A 307 -26.26 17.16 -7.27
N SER A 308 -27.54 16.82 -7.41
CA SER A 308 -28.62 17.57 -6.74
C SER A 308 -28.47 17.55 -5.22
N TYR A 309 -28.11 16.40 -4.63
CA TYR A 309 -27.90 16.27 -3.18
C TYR A 309 -26.64 16.99 -2.70
N VAL A 310 -25.52 16.78 -3.39
CA VAL A 310 -24.25 17.45 -3.07
C VAL A 310 -24.43 18.97 -3.14
N ARG A 311 -25.20 19.49 -4.10
CA ARG A 311 -25.46 20.93 -4.22
C ARG A 311 -26.53 21.47 -3.26
N SER A 312 -27.36 20.64 -2.64
CA SER A 312 -28.53 21.11 -1.87
C SER A 312 -28.16 21.65 -0.48
N GLY A 313 -27.50 22.80 -0.44
CA GLY A 313 -27.41 23.66 0.75
C GLY A 313 -26.29 23.31 1.75
N ARG A 314 -25.47 22.30 1.49
CA ARG A 314 -24.26 22.05 2.29
C ARG A 314 -23.12 22.93 1.83
N ARG A 315 -22.38 23.50 2.79
CA ARG A 315 -21.11 24.17 2.50
C ARG A 315 -20.09 23.07 2.21
N HIS A 316 -19.30 23.29 1.17
CA HIS A 316 -18.22 22.40 0.73
C HIS A 316 -16.89 23.05 1.06
N LEU A 317 -15.95 22.26 1.52
CA LEU A 317 -14.59 22.70 1.76
C LEU A 317 -13.76 22.46 0.51
N ASN A 318 -12.91 23.43 0.20
CA ASN A 318 -11.91 23.27 -0.84
C ASN A 318 -10.56 23.04 -0.15
N SER A 319 -10.46 21.95 0.61
CA SER A 319 -9.23 21.59 1.33
C SER A 319 -8.25 20.91 0.36
N ARG A 320 -7.70 21.71 -0.57
CA ARG A 320 -6.70 21.27 -1.57
C ARG A 320 -5.35 20.85 -0.99
N SER A 321 -5.20 20.79 0.33
CA SER A 321 -3.90 20.62 0.96
C SER A 321 -4.01 19.77 2.21
N TYR A 322 -3.71 18.49 2.08
CA TYR A 322 -3.28 17.71 3.24
C TYR A 322 -2.09 16.78 2.92
N ASP A 323 -1.13 16.82 3.85
CA ASP A 323 0.04 15.99 4.11
C ASP A 323 0.87 15.42 2.95
N GLY A 324 1.94 16.16 2.63
CA GLY A 324 3.20 15.62 2.11
C GLY A 324 3.20 15.19 0.64
N LEU A 325 2.04 15.00 0.03
CA LEU A 325 1.90 14.87 -1.42
C LEU A 325 1.57 16.24 -2.00
N GLY A 326 2.54 16.86 -2.67
CA GLY A 326 2.26 18.03 -3.50
C GLY A 326 1.21 17.71 -4.56
N GLY A 327 0.20 18.56 -4.71
CA GLY A 327 -0.82 18.45 -5.76
C GLY A 327 -2.12 19.15 -5.40
N GLU A 328 -2.81 19.73 -6.38
CA GLU A 328 -4.22 20.12 -6.25
C GLU A 328 -5.07 18.87 -6.49
N TRP A 329 -5.77 18.38 -5.46
CA TRP A 329 -6.62 17.20 -5.60
C TRP A 329 -8.07 17.62 -5.86
N ALA A 330 -8.65 17.01 -6.89
CA ALA A 330 -10.05 17.14 -7.21
C ALA A 330 -10.91 16.47 -6.12
N GLN A 331 -11.76 17.23 -5.44
CA GLN A 331 -12.70 16.72 -4.43
C GLN A 331 -14.15 17.01 -4.82
N ARG A 332 -14.38 17.79 -5.88
CA ARG A 332 -15.74 18.08 -6.34
C ARG A 332 -16.25 16.91 -7.15
N LEU A 333 -17.53 16.58 -6.97
CA LEU A 333 -18.23 15.54 -7.74
C LEU A 333 -17.99 15.68 -9.26
N PHE A 334 -18.05 16.90 -9.78
CA PHE A 334 -17.83 17.19 -11.20
C PHE A 334 -16.42 16.88 -11.71
N GLU A 335 -15.41 17.06 -10.85
CA GLU A 335 -14.01 16.77 -11.21
C GLU A 335 -13.74 15.27 -11.22
N GLN A 336 -14.55 14.48 -10.48
CA GLN A 336 -14.46 13.02 -10.43
C GLN A 336 -15.38 12.31 -11.43
N ARG A 337 -16.24 13.03 -12.17
CA ARG A 337 -17.31 12.46 -13.01
C ARG A 337 -16.86 11.32 -13.94
N ASP A 338 -15.65 11.43 -14.51
CA ASP A 338 -15.13 10.49 -15.51
C ASP A 338 -14.55 9.23 -14.85
N ARG A 339 -14.53 9.18 -13.51
CA ARG A 339 -13.99 8.09 -12.68
C ARG A 339 -15.04 7.43 -11.79
N LEU A 340 -16.23 8.04 -11.69
CA LEU A 340 -17.32 7.56 -10.85
C LEU A 340 -18.08 6.45 -11.57
N THR A 341 -18.17 5.31 -10.90
CA THR A 341 -18.96 4.16 -11.35
C THR A 341 -20.42 4.26 -10.87
N TRP A 342 -21.27 3.33 -11.31
CA TRP A 342 -22.62 3.19 -10.77
C TRP A 342 -22.59 2.97 -9.25
N GLY A 343 -21.69 2.09 -8.77
CA GLY A 343 -21.54 1.75 -7.36
C GLY A 343 -21.14 2.95 -6.51
N ASP A 344 -20.19 3.76 -7.00
CA ASP A 344 -19.77 5.01 -6.35
C ASP A 344 -20.96 5.97 -6.17
N LEU A 345 -21.75 6.20 -7.22
CA LEU A 345 -22.86 7.15 -7.18
C LEU A 345 -24.01 6.67 -6.30
N ALA A 346 -24.33 5.38 -6.34
CA ALA A 346 -25.30 4.78 -5.45
C ALA A 346 -24.84 4.88 -3.98
N ALA A 347 -23.57 4.63 -3.70
CA ALA A 347 -22.99 4.79 -2.37
C ALA A 347 -23.08 6.26 -1.91
N ILE A 348 -22.66 7.23 -2.72
CA ILE A 348 -22.75 8.66 -2.40
C ILE A 348 -24.18 9.08 -2.06
N LEU A 349 -25.18 8.60 -2.80
CA LEU A 349 -26.60 8.85 -2.51
C LEU A 349 -27.03 8.25 -1.17
N MET A 350 -26.65 7.00 -0.88
CA MET A 350 -26.96 6.35 0.40
C MET A 350 -26.27 7.06 1.58
N ALA A 351 -25.02 7.50 1.42
CA ALA A 351 -24.32 8.31 2.42
C ALA A 351 -25.04 9.63 2.65
N SER A 352 -25.44 10.33 1.58
CA SER A 352 -26.16 11.60 1.66
C SER A 352 -27.48 11.46 2.42
N GLN A 353 -28.20 10.34 2.23
CA GLN A 353 -29.43 10.01 2.94
C GLN A 353 -29.19 9.67 4.40
N ALA A 354 -28.18 8.85 4.71
CA ALA A 354 -27.78 8.57 6.09
C ALA A 354 -27.49 9.87 6.85
N MET A 355 -26.79 10.81 6.19
CA MET A 355 -26.44 12.12 6.74
C MET A 355 -27.62 13.10 6.81
N ALA A 356 -28.80 12.71 6.35
CA ALA A 356 -30.04 13.47 6.54
C ALA A 356 -30.87 12.94 7.72
N VAL A 357 -30.50 11.82 8.34
CA VAL A 357 -31.19 11.22 9.49
C VAL A 357 -30.64 11.83 10.79
N PRO A 358 -31.44 12.58 11.57
CA PRO A 358 -30.96 13.28 12.78
C PRO A 358 -30.34 12.34 13.82
N GLU A 359 -30.85 11.12 13.96
CA GLU A 359 -30.34 10.12 14.89
C GLU A 359 -28.92 9.66 14.50
N ILE A 360 -28.65 9.50 13.21
CA ILE A 360 -27.32 9.14 12.69
C ILE A 360 -26.34 10.28 12.91
N VAL A 361 -26.75 11.51 12.58
CA VAL A 361 -25.92 12.69 12.78
C VAL A 361 -25.63 12.89 14.27
N GLY A 362 -26.63 12.78 15.14
CA GLY A 362 -26.46 12.86 16.59
C GLY A 362 -25.49 11.82 17.15
N HIS A 363 -25.57 10.57 16.68
CA HIS A 363 -24.64 9.51 17.06
C HIS A 363 -23.21 9.82 16.60
N LEU A 364 -23.02 10.25 15.35
CA LEU A 364 -21.70 10.63 14.84
C LEU A 364 -21.05 11.75 15.65
N PHE A 365 -21.80 12.79 16.02
CA PHE A 365 -21.29 13.86 16.87
C PHE A 365 -20.93 13.37 18.28
N ASP A 366 -21.76 12.54 18.91
CA ASP A 366 -21.43 11.94 20.22
C ASP A 366 -20.13 11.12 20.15
N TYR A 367 -19.95 10.34 19.08
CA TYR A 367 -18.76 9.51 18.92
C TYR A 367 -17.51 10.34 18.60
N ALA A 368 -17.65 11.40 17.79
CA ALA A 368 -16.60 12.37 17.50
C ALA A 368 -16.17 13.16 18.75
N ASP A 369 -17.12 13.54 19.63
CA ASP A 369 -16.82 14.21 20.90
C ASP A 369 -16.00 13.30 21.83
N ARG A 370 -16.29 11.98 21.82
CA ARG A 370 -15.51 10.97 22.55
C ARG A 370 -14.12 10.76 21.95
N ASP A 371 -13.99 10.84 20.63
CA ASP A 371 -12.70 10.77 19.93
C ASP A 371 -11.81 11.98 20.28
N LEU A 372 -12.37 13.19 20.19
CA LEU A 372 -11.70 14.44 20.58
C LEU A 372 -11.17 14.42 22.02
N ALA A 373 -11.84 13.68 22.91
CA ALA A 373 -11.39 13.49 24.28
C ALA A 373 -10.25 12.45 24.43
N ASP A 374 -10.12 11.50 23.50
CA ASP A 374 -9.12 10.43 23.50
C ASP A 374 -7.92 10.73 22.59
N ARG A 375 -6.90 11.36 23.17
CA ARG A 375 -5.68 11.78 22.44
C ARG A 375 -4.75 10.66 21.99
N SER A 376 -5.13 9.40 22.16
CA SER A 376 -4.25 8.26 21.91
C SER A 376 -4.51 7.53 20.59
N THR A 377 -5.63 7.80 19.93
CA THR A 377 -6.05 7.17 18.68
C THR A 377 -7.20 7.94 18.07
N GLU A 378 -7.38 7.85 16.75
CA GLU A 378 -8.65 8.23 16.12
C GLU A 378 -9.67 7.10 16.27
N TYR A 379 -10.95 7.44 16.33
CA TYR A 379 -12.07 6.51 16.38
C TYR A 379 -12.64 6.24 14.99
N GLY A 380 -13.32 5.10 14.86
CA GLY A 380 -13.98 4.72 13.63
C GLY A 380 -14.97 3.57 13.81
N GLY A 381 -15.56 3.14 12.70
CA GLY A 381 -16.56 2.09 12.69
C GLY A 381 -17.19 1.88 11.32
N LEU A 382 -18.43 1.37 11.34
CA LEU A 382 -19.18 1.03 10.14
C LEU A 382 -20.49 1.82 10.08
N VAL A 383 -20.86 2.29 8.88
CA VAL A 383 -22.24 2.71 8.59
C VAL A 383 -22.89 1.60 7.77
N GLN A 384 -24.06 1.15 8.18
CA GLN A 384 -24.78 0.03 7.56
C GLN A 384 -26.30 0.20 7.63
N LEU A 385 -27.03 -0.79 7.11
CA LEU A 385 -28.44 -0.93 7.38
C LEU A 385 -28.69 -2.02 8.44
N ASP A 386 -29.56 -1.73 9.39
CA ASP A 386 -30.08 -2.72 10.32
C ASP A 386 -31.01 -3.73 9.60
N PRO A 387 -31.44 -4.82 10.26
CA PRO A 387 -32.35 -5.80 9.66
C PRO A 387 -33.72 -5.23 9.23
N GLN A 388 -34.09 -4.04 9.70
CA GLN A 388 -35.30 -3.32 9.30
C GLN A 388 -35.06 -2.35 8.13
N GLY A 389 -33.83 -2.27 7.61
CA GLY A 389 -33.47 -1.39 6.49
C GLY A 389 -33.26 0.07 6.90
N ARG A 390 -33.05 0.36 8.19
CA ARG A 390 -32.73 1.71 8.69
C ARG A 390 -31.22 1.87 8.79
N PHE A 391 -30.72 3.08 8.59
CA PHE A 391 -29.31 3.37 8.81
C PHE A 391 -28.91 3.12 10.27
N GLU A 392 -27.69 2.65 10.46
CA GLU A 392 -27.08 2.37 11.77
C GLU A 392 -25.59 2.72 11.73
N VAL A 393 -25.09 3.31 12.83
CA VAL A 393 -23.66 3.50 13.09
C VAL A 393 -23.22 2.42 14.08
N VAL A 394 -22.24 1.61 13.68
CA VAL A 394 -21.64 0.57 14.53
C VAL A 394 -20.25 1.00 14.92
N GLU A 395 -20.05 1.24 16.21
CA GLU A 395 -18.77 1.68 16.76
C GLU A 395 -17.79 0.51 16.91
N PHE A 396 -16.52 0.78 16.57
CA PHE A 396 -15.42 -0.13 16.85
C PHE A 396 -14.29 0.63 17.53
N VAL A 397 -14.26 0.56 18.87
CA VAL A 397 -13.22 1.22 19.65
C VAL A 397 -11.84 0.62 19.29
N PRO A 398 -10.86 1.43 18.88
CA PRO A 398 -9.54 0.93 18.48
C PRO A 398 -8.84 0.22 19.63
N THR A 399 -8.37 -1.01 19.35
CA THR A 399 -7.58 -1.81 20.30
C THR A 399 -6.08 -1.50 20.21
N GLN A 400 -5.62 -1.06 19.04
CA GLN A 400 -4.25 -0.59 18.81
C GLN A 400 -4.26 0.94 18.72
N ARG A 401 -3.33 1.57 19.43
CA ARG A 401 -3.28 3.03 19.61
C ARG A 401 -1.91 3.54 19.18
N ARG A 402 -1.86 4.43 18.18
CA ARG A 402 -0.63 4.99 17.60
C ARG A 402 -0.61 6.52 17.52
N GLY A 403 -1.45 7.16 18.33
CA GLY A 403 -1.56 8.62 18.40
C GLY A 403 -2.81 9.15 17.69
N ASP A 404 -3.11 10.41 17.97
CA ASP A 404 -4.34 11.14 17.60
C ASP A 404 -4.53 11.39 16.08
N PHE A 405 -3.60 10.91 15.24
CA PHE A 405 -3.59 11.11 13.78
C PHE A 405 -3.62 9.77 13.03
N THR A 406 -4.04 8.70 13.70
CA THR A 406 -3.98 7.37 13.11
C THR A 406 -5.12 6.52 13.62
N PHE A 407 -6.05 6.23 12.72
CA PHE A 407 -7.00 5.15 12.88
C PHE A 407 -6.39 3.78 12.51
N ILE A 408 -6.66 2.76 13.33
CA ILE A 408 -6.30 1.37 13.04
C ILE A 408 -7.54 0.49 13.19
N ALA A 409 -8.14 0.11 12.05
CA ALA A 409 -9.27 -0.81 12.03
C ALA A 409 -8.90 -2.17 12.64
N SER A 410 -9.78 -2.71 13.48
CA SER A 410 -9.64 -4.06 14.02
C SER A 410 -9.99 -5.10 12.96
N VAL A 411 -9.50 -6.34 13.13
CA VAL A 411 -9.87 -7.46 12.24
C VAL A 411 -11.38 -7.68 12.25
N ASP A 412 -12.02 -7.59 13.43
CA ASP A 412 -13.47 -7.74 13.58
C ASP A 412 -14.25 -6.66 12.82
N MET A 413 -13.78 -5.40 12.85
CA MET A 413 -14.37 -4.33 12.05
C MET A 413 -14.25 -4.61 10.55
N ILE A 414 -13.08 -5.08 10.10
CA ILE A 414 -12.85 -5.41 8.69
C ILE A 414 -13.79 -6.52 8.24
N GLU A 415 -13.92 -7.60 9.01
CA GLU A 415 -14.79 -8.73 8.66
C GLU A 415 -16.28 -8.38 8.70
N ARG A 416 -16.73 -7.57 9.67
CA ARG A 416 -18.10 -7.06 9.69
C ARG A 416 -18.38 -6.09 8.55
N GLY A 417 -17.37 -5.31 8.17
CA GLY A 417 -17.44 -4.32 7.09
C GLY A 417 -17.73 -4.91 5.71
N TYR A 418 -17.48 -6.20 5.51
CA TYR A 418 -17.80 -6.93 4.27
C TYR A 418 -19.27 -6.92 3.86
N THR A 419 -20.18 -6.57 4.76
CA THR A 419 -21.62 -6.41 4.47
C THR A 419 -22.14 -5.01 4.79
N SER A 420 -21.26 -4.08 5.17
CA SER A 420 -21.61 -2.71 5.56
C SER A 420 -21.43 -1.74 4.39
N LEU A 421 -22.15 -0.62 4.43
CA LEU A 421 -22.11 0.38 3.36
C LEU A 421 -20.78 1.14 3.33
N PHE A 422 -20.31 1.54 4.50
CA PHE A 422 -19.10 2.34 4.64
C PHE A 422 -18.27 1.92 5.83
N HIS A 423 -16.96 1.94 5.66
CA HIS A 423 -16.02 2.12 6.76
C HIS A 423 -15.91 3.62 7.03
N PHE A 424 -15.74 4.01 8.29
CA PHE A 424 -15.49 5.40 8.60
C PHE A 424 -14.51 5.59 9.74
N HIS A 425 -13.91 6.78 9.78
CA HIS A 425 -13.13 7.29 10.90
C HIS A 425 -13.28 8.81 11.02
N PHE A 426 -12.76 9.37 12.11
CA PHE A 426 -12.80 10.80 12.38
C PHE A 426 -11.41 11.45 12.28
N HIS A 427 -11.40 12.69 11.80
CA HIS A 427 -10.35 13.67 12.05
C HIS A 427 -10.88 14.65 13.11
N ALA A 428 -10.79 14.25 14.38
CA ALA A 428 -11.37 14.98 15.51
C ALA A 428 -10.30 15.46 16.51
N GLN A 429 -9.11 15.84 16.03
CA GLN A 429 -8.04 16.35 16.90
C GLN A 429 -8.37 17.73 17.48
N ASP A 430 -9.17 18.54 16.80
CA ASP A 430 -9.71 19.80 17.34
C ASP A 430 -11.07 20.06 16.69
N HIS A 431 -11.90 20.89 17.32
CA HIS A 431 -13.09 21.42 16.68
C HIS A 431 -12.75 22.25 15.43
N ASP A 432 -11.60 22.91 15.38
CA ASP A 432 -11.10 23.66 14.21
C ASP A 432 -10.12 22.82 13.37
N SER A 433 -10.61 21.69 12.84
CA SER A 433 -9.83 20.76 12.01
C SER A 433 -10.08 20.94 10.52
N ALA A 434 -10.62 22.08 10.08
CA ALA A 434 -10.98 22.32 8.66
C ALA A 434 -9.81 22.13 7.67
N ARG A 435 -8.57 22.38 8.12
CA ARG A 435 -7.35 22.13 7.32
C ARG A 435 -7.04 20.65 7.08
N TYR A 436 -7.68 19.77 7.84
CA TYR A 436 -7.57 18.31 7.79
C TYR A 436 -8.80 17.66 7.17
N ALA A 437 -9.71 18.44 6.58
CA ALA A 437 -10.87 17.88 5.91
C ALA A 437 -10.44 17.11 4.65
N GLY A 438 -11.04 15.94 4.45
CA GLY A 438 -10.68 14.98 3.40
C GLY A 438 -9.68 13.92 3.86
N PRO A 439 -9.56 12.80 3.11
CA PRO A 439 -8.70 11.69 3.49
C PRO A 439 -7.21 12.03 3.35
N GLY A 440 -6.42 11.58 4.32
CA GLY A 440 -4.96 11.63 4.27
C GLY A 440 -4.33 10.51 3.44
N PHE A 441 -2.99 10.47 3.46
CA PHE A 441 -2.23 9.45 2.76
C PHE A 441 -2.48 8.04 3.33
N GLY A 442 -2.54 7.92 4.65
CA GLY A 442 -2.86 6.67 5.34
C GLY A 442 -4.24 6.14 4.96
N ASP A 443 -5.22 7.03 4.88
CA ASP A 443 -6.60 6.70 4.50
C ASP A 443 -6.70 6.23 3.05
N SER A 444 -5.99 6.89 2.14
CA SER A 444 -5.91 6.47 0.75
C SER A 444 -5.28 5.09 0.62
N GLN A 445 -4.20 4.81 1.35
CA GLN A 445 -3.59 3.48 1.40
C GLN A 445 -4.54 2.44 1.99
N TYR A 446 -5.27 2.80 3.05
CA TYR A 446 -6.28 1.94 3.64
C TYR A 446 -7.35 1.58 2.61
N ALA A 447 -7.89 2.56 1.89
CA ALA A 447 -8.89 2.32 0.84
C ALA A 447 -8.32 1.51 -0.33
N ASP A 448 -7.08 1.73 -0.74
CA ASP A 448 -6.42 0.94 -1.80
C ASP A 448 -6.25 -0.54 -1.41
N VAL A 449 -5.93 -0.80 -0.13
CA VAL A 449 -5.73 -2.17 0.39
C VAL A 449 -7.08 -2.85 0.64
N GLN A 450 -8.00 -2.20 1.35
CA GLN A 450 -9.28 -2.78 1.73
C GLN A 450 -10.30 -2.80 0.59
N ARG A 451 -10.15 -1.87 -0.37
CA ARG A 451 -11.08 -1.62 -1.48
C ARG A 451 -12.52 -1.31 -1.06
N THR A 452 -12.74 -0.96 0.20
CA THR A 452 -14.05 -0.59 0.75
C THR A 452 -14.46 0.81 0.33
N ASN A 453 -15.76 1.10 0.39
CA ASN A 453 -16.26 2.46 0.40
C ASN A 453 -16.00 3.07 1.78
N CYS A 454 -15.45 4.29 1.82
CA CYS A 454 -15.09 4.93 3.07
C CYS A 454 -15.71 6.32 3.21
N LEU A 455 -15.94 6.73 4.45
CA LEU A 455 -16.30 8.08 4.85
C LEU A 455 -15.25 8.59 5.84
N VAL A 456 -14.87 9.85 5.75
CA VAL A 456 -14.14 10.53 6.83
C VAL A 456 -14.94 11.73 7.31
N PHE A 457 -15.00 11.88 8.63
CA PHE A 457 -15.71 12.94 9.29
C PHE A 457 -14.70 13.89 9.95
N THR A 458 -14.74 15.17 9.61
CA THR A 458 -13.77 16.15 10.15
C THR A 458 -14.49 17.26 10.88
N PHE A 459 -14.06 17.58 12.10
CA PHE A 459 -14.58 18.76 12.79
C PHE A 459 -14.19 20.06 12.09
N ILE A 460 -15.19 20.88 11.80
CA ILE A 460 -15.02 22.22 11.24
C ILE A 460 -15.22 23.29 12.31
N ASP A 461 -16.20 23.04 13.17
CA ASP A 461 -16.37 23.68 14.47
C ASP A 461 -17.11 22.70 15.40
N SER A 462 -17.39 23.11 16.63
CA SER A 462 -18.05 22.23 17.63
C SER A 462 -19.48 21.80 17.26
N ALA A 463 -20.10 22.45 16.27
CA ALA A 463 -21.44 22.18 15.80
C ALA A 463 -21.47 21.60 14.37
N THR A 464 -20.32 21.42 13.73
CA THR A 464 -20.23 21.11 12.29
C THR A 464 -19.16 20.07 11.99
N LEU A 465 -19.54 19.01 11.27
CA LEU A 465 -18.63 18.01 10.71
C LEU A 465 -18.67 18.12 9.17
N ASN A 466 -17.52 18.08 8.50
CA ASN A 466 -17.45 17.78 7.08
C ASN A 466 -17.53 16.28 6.85
N VAL A 467 -18.09 15.87 5.71
CA VAL A 467 -18.19 14.46 5.31
C VAL A 467 -17.57 14.28 3.94
N ASP A 468 -16.50 13.49 3.84
CA ASP A 468 -15.88 13.16 2.57
C ASP A 468 -16.06 11.67 2.27
N TYR A 469 -16.58 11.37 1.09
CA TYR A 469 -16.55 10.02 0.53
C TYR A 469 -15.20 9.77 -0.12
N TYR A 470 -14.62 8.61 0.12
CA TYR A 470 -13.43 8.17 -0.59
C TYR A 470 -13.38 6.66 -0.80
N ARG A 471 -12.65 6.26 -1.83
CA ARG A 471 -12.36 4.85 -2.15
C ARG A 471 -10.98 4.76 -2.81
N HIS A 472 -10.58 3.52 -3.13
CA HIS A 472 -9.31 3.21 -3.81
C HIS A 472 -9.07 4.07 -5.08
N ASP A 473 -7.86 4.10 -5.60
CA ASP A 473 -7.38 4.98 -6.69
C ASP A 473 -7.51 6.48 -6.40
N ARG A 474 -7.82 6.90 -5.17
CA ARG A 474 -8.01 8.33 -4.83
C ARG A 474 -9.20 8.95 -5.57
N VAL A 475 -10.34 8.27 -5.59
CA VAL A 475 -11.61 8.96 -5.86
C VAL A 475 -12.13 9.50 -4.55
N ILE A 476 -12.25 10.83 -4.48
CA ILE A 476 -12.65 11.58 -3.29
C ILE A 476 -13.76 12.55 -3.69
N VAL A 477 -14.85 12.56 -2.94
CA VAL A 477 -15.96 13.48 -3.15
C VAL A 477 -16.35 14.11 -1.81
N ASP A 478 -16.20 15.43 -1.71
CA ASP A 478 -16.75 16.20 -0.59
C ASP A 478 -18.29 16.16 -0.67
N LEU A 479 -18.92 15.58 0.35
CA LEU A 479 -20.38 15.51 0.49
C LEU A 479 -20.95 16.71 1.25
N GLY A 480 -20.07 17.60 1.72
CA GLY A 480 -20.35 18.82 2.44
C GLY A 480 -20.63 18.62 3.93
N GLU A 481 -20.93 19.73 4.58
CA GLU A 481 -21.10 19.80 6.03
C GLU A 481 -22.45 19.27 6.53
N ILE A 482 -22.40 18.57 7.67
CA ILE A 482 -23.54 18.22 8.52
C ILE A 482 -23.47 19.00 9.84
N LYS A 483 -24.63 19.29 10.42
CA LYS A 483 -24.74 20.07 11.65
C LYS A 483 -25.33 19.25 12.77
N ARG A 484 -24.88 19.53 13.99
CA ARG A 484 -25.44 18.93 15.20
C ARG A 484 -26.97 19.16 15.25
N PRO A 485 -27.78 18.13 15.57
CA PRO A 485 -29.25 18.24 15.57
C PRO A 485 -29.82 19.26 16.57
#